data_AF-A0A7X0R0C1-F1
#
_entry.id   AF-A0A7X0R0C1-F1
#
_cell.length_a   1.000
_cell.length_b   1.000
_cell.length_c   1.000
_cell.angle_alpha   90.00
_cell.angle_beta   90.00
_cell.angle_gamma   90.00
#
_symmetry.space_group_name_H-M   'P 1'
#
loop_
_entity.id
_entity.type
_entity.pdbx_description
1 polymer ?
#
loop_
_entity_poly.entity_id
_entity_poly.type
_entity_poly.pdbx_seq_one_letter_code
_entity_poly.pdbx_strand_id
1 'polypeptide(L)'
;MEAQELKNKADRMNPEHREGPVARTIEEYTAKLPSDLFLWSALGCMAISATLKIMKKDDEALFVGQWPAPFLILGLYNKLVKVEGHDKRDRGR
;
A
#
# COMPACT_ATOMS: atom_id res chain seq x y z
N MET A 1 -28.26 29.19 18.49
CA MET A 1 -28.51 27.79 18.91
C MET A 1 -28.58 26.84 17.71
N GLU A 2 -29.25 27.20 16.61
CA GLU A 2 -29.33 26.35 15.39
C GLU A 2 -27.98 26.02 14.72
N ALA A 3 -27.05 26.97 14.61
CA ALA A 3 -25.76 26.73 13.97
C ALA A 3 -24.91 25.67 14.69
N GLN A 4 -25.05 25.58 16.02
CA GLN A 4 -24.34 24.58 16.83
C GLN A 4 -24.96 23.19 16.63
N GLU A 5 -26.28 23.11 16.51
CA GLU A 5 -26.98 21.84 16.23
C GLU A 5 -26.69 21.32 14.82
N LEU A 6 -26.60 22.21 13.83
CA LEU A 6 -26.23 21.84 12.46
C LEU A 6 -24.80 21.31 12.39
N LYS A 7 -23.86 21.95 13.10
CA LYS A 7 -22.49 21.45 13.23
C LYS A 7 -22.45 20.08 13.90
N ASN A 8 -23.20 19.89 15.00
CA ASN A 8 -23.28 18.62 15.71
C ASN A 8 -23.96 17.50 14.90
N LYS A 9 -24.95 17.82 14.05
CA LYS A 9 -25.57 16.86 13.12
C LYS A 9 -24.63 16.49 11.97
N ALA A 10 -23.88 17.45 11.43
CA ALA A 10 -22.89 17.21 10.39
C ALA A 10 -21.74 16.33 10.89
N ASP A 11 -21.27 16.57 12.12
CA ASP A 11 -20.21 15.78 12.76
C ASP A 11 -20.65 14.33 13.03
N ARG A 12 -21.93 14.12 13.38
CA ARG A 12 -22.54 12.79 13.53
C ARG A 12 -22.79 12.06 12.20
N MET A 13 -22.80 12.78 11.07
CA MET A 13 -22.92 12.21 9.73
C MET A 13 -21.57 11.90 9.09
N ASN A 14 -20.46 12.02 9.81
CA ASN A 14 -19.23 11.39 9.38
C ASN A 14 -19.16 10.01 10.05
N PRO A 15 -19.62 8.92 9.39
CA PRO A 15 -19.27 7.60 9.84
C PRO A 15 -17.75 7.53 9.78
N GLU A 16 -17.11 7.64 10.95
CA GLU A 16 -15.73 7.18 11.11
C GLU A 16 -15.65 5.84 10.39
N HIS A 17 -14.85 5.81 9.33
CA HIS A 17 -14.72 4.65 8.47
C HIS A 17 -14.24 3.50 9.35
N ARG A 18 -15.18 2.70 9.84
CA ARG A 18 -14.91 1.42 10.48
C ARG A 18 -14.56 0.48 9.35
N GLU A 19 -13.32 0.63 8.89
CA GLU A 19 -12.63 -0.35 8.08
C GLU A 19 -12.89 -1.73 8.68
N GLY A 20 -13.46 -2.61 7.86
CA GLY A 20 -13.87 -3.94 8.30
C GLY A 20 -12.69 -4.73 8.87
N PRO A 21 -12.93 -5.82 9.63
CA PRO A 21 -11.89 -6.61 10.28
C PRO A 21 -10.77 -7.07 9.33
N VAL A 22 -11.06 -7.20 8.03
CA VAL A 22 -10.08 -7.50 6.98
C VAL A 22 -9.07 -6.38 6.78
N ALA A 23 -9.51 -5.12 6.71
CA ALA A 23 -8.65 -3.96 6.50
C ALA A 23 -7.74 -3.69 7.71
N ARG A 24 -8.27 -3.81 8.93
CA ARG A 24 -7.48 -3.67 10.17
C ARG A 24 -6.39 -4.74 10.32
N THR A 25 -6.66 -5.97 9.87
CA THR A 25 -5.68 -7.06 9.87
C THR A 25 -4.60 -6.85 8.78
N ILE A 26 -4.97 -6.30 7.62
CA ILE A 26 -4.02 -5.93 6.57
C ILE A 26 -3.13 -4.77 7.03
N GLU A 27 -3.67 -3.77 7.74
CA GLU A 27 -2.89 -2.67 8.33
C GLU A 27 -1.83 -3.18 9.32
N GLU A 28 -2.19 -4.06 10.26
CA GLU A 28 -1.26 -4.57 11.29
C GLU A 28 -0.10 -5.41 10.70
N TYR A 29 -0.36 -6.17 9.63
CA TYR A 29 0.66 -7.00 8.98
C TYR A 29 1.47 -6.25 7.92
N THR A 30 0.85 -5.34 7.17
CA THR A 30 1.52 -4.56 6.12
C THR A 30 2.44 -3.50 6.74
N ALA A 31 2.05 -2.92 7.88
CA ALA A 31 2.87 -1.94 8.61
C ALA A 31 4.28 -2.46 9.00
N LYS A 32 4.46 -3.77 9.16
CA LYS A 32 5.76 -4.37 9.52
C LYS A 32 6.62 -4.76 8.33
N LEU A 33 6.05 -4.87 7.13
CA LEU A 33 6.85 -5.16 5.95
C LEU A 33 7.66 -3.91 5.57
N PRO A 34 9.00 -4.02 5.41
CA PRO A 34 9.78 -2.92 4.86
C PRO A 34 9.32 -2.68 3.43
N SER A 35 8.97 -1.43 3.09
CA SER A 35 8.63 -1.01 1.72
C SER A 35 9.72 -1.41 0.72
N ASP A 36 10.95 -1.47 1.20
CA ASP A 36 12.14 -1.76 0.42
C ASP A 36 12.16 -3.20 -0.07
N LEU A 37 11.49 -4.13 0.63
CA LEU A 37 11.38 -5.52 0.17
C LEU A 37 10.67 -5.59 -1.19
N PHE A 38 9.59 -4.83 -1.36
CA PHE A 38 8.83 -4.78 -2.60
C PHE A 38 9.64 -4.18 -3.74
N LEU A 39 10.47 -3.18 -3.45
CA LEU A 39 11.39 -2.58 -4.42
C LEU A 39 12.47 -3.58 -4.86
N TRP A 40 13.11 -4.26 -3.90
CA TRP A 40 14.11 -5.29 -4.20
C TRP A 40 13.52 -6.48 -4.96
N SER A 41 12.28 -6.90 -4.63
CA SER A 41 11.56 -7.93 -5.39
C SER A 41 11.28 -7.51 -6.82
N ALA A 42 10.83 -6.27 -7.05
CA ALA A 42 10.61 -5.74 -8.39
C ALA A 42 11.92 -5.70 -9.20
N LEU A 43 13.01 -5.23 -8.60
CA LEU A 43 14.35 -5.25 -9.20
C LEU A 43 14.83 -6.68 -9.49
N GLY A 44 14.61 -7.61 -8.57
CA GLY A 44 14.93 -9.02 -8.74
C GLY A 44 14.18 -9.64 -9.93
N CYS A 45 12.88 -9.39 -10.06
CA CYS A 45 12.09 -9.84 -11.21
C CYS A 45 12.62 -9.27 -12.52
N MET A 46 12.97 -7.98 -12.57
CA MET A 46 13.55 -7.37 -13.77
C MET A 46 14.90 -8.01 -14.14
N ALA A 47 15.78 -8.24 -13.15
CA ALA A 47 17.08 -8.86 -13.37
C ALA A 47 16.95 -10.33 -13.83
N ILE A 48 16.06 -11.11 -13.20
CA ILE A 48 15.80 -12.51 -13.56
C ILE A 48 15.19 -12.58 -14.96
N SER A 49 14.20 -11.74 -15.27
CA SER A 49 13.59 -11.66 -16.60
C SER A 49 14.63 -11.35 -17.69
N ALA A 50 15.50 -10.35 -17.45
CA ALA A 50 16.59 -10.02 -18.37
C ALA A 50 17.57 -11.19 -18.56
N THR A 51 17.92 -11.90 -17.47
CA THR A 51 18.80 -13.07 -17.53
C THR A 51 18.17 -14.20 -18.35
N LEU A 52 16.89 -14.51 -18.12
CA LEU A 52 16.13 -15.51 -18.88
C LEU A 52 16.04 -15.13 -20.37
N LYS A 53 15.85 -13.84 -20.67
CA LYS A 53 15.81 -13.33 -22.05
C LYS A 53 17.15 -13.55 -22.77
N ILE A 54 18.27 -13.30 -22.10
CA ILE A 54 19.61 -13.56 -22.64
C ILE A 54 19.82 -15.07 -22.88
N MET A 55 19.25 -15.91 -22.02
CA MET A 55 19.26 -17.37 -22.17
C MET A 55 18.27 -17.91 -23.22
N LYS A 56 17.59 -17.04 -23.99
CA LYS A 56 16.55 -17.39 -24.98
C LYS A 56 15.35 -18.15 -24.38
N LYS A 57 15.07 -17.94 -23.10
CA LYS A 57 13.89 -18.47 -22.39
C LYS A 57 12.79 -17.42 -22.39
N ASP A 58 12.25 -17.16 -23.58
CA ASP A 58 11.41 -15.98 -23.84
C ASP A 58 10.10 -15.97 -23.06
N ASP A 59 9.44 -17.12 -22.94
CA ASP A 59 8.16 -17.24 -22.24
C ASP A 59 8.33 -17.06 -20.72
N GLU A 60 9.38 -17.66 -20.14
CA GLU A 60 9.68 -17.46 -18.72
C GLU A 60 10.16 -16.03 -18.43
N ALA A 61 10.94 -15.43 -19.33
CA ALA A 61 11.32 -14.04 -19.23
C ALA A 61 10.10 -13.12 -19.22
N LEU A 62 9.14 -13.34 -20.12
CA LEU A 62 7.87 -12.60 -20.18
C LEU A 62 7.04 -12.80 -18.92
N PHE A 63 6.87 -14.04 -18.46
CA PHE A 63 6.10 -14.33 -17.25
C PHE A 63 6.69 -13.63 -16.03
N VAL A 64 8.00 -13.74 -15.79
CA VAL A 64 8.66 -13.09 -14.65
C VAL A 64 8.66 -11.56 -14.79
N GLY A 65 8.80 -11.06 -16.02
CA GLY A 65 8.85 -9.62 -16.33
C GLY A 65 7.53 -8.87 -16.09
N GLN A 66 6.41 -9.57 -15.87
CA GLN A 66 5.10 -8.97 -15.57
C GLN A 66 4.91 -8.61 -14.08
N TRP A 67 5.68 -9.21 -13.19
CA TRP A 67 5.56 -9.04 -11.74
C TRP A 67 6.18 -7.78 -11.10
N PRO A 68 7.10 -7.02 -11.73
CA PRO A 68 7.63 -5.79 -11.14
C PRO A 68 6.55 -4.76 -10.78
N ALA A 69 5.61 -4.49 -11.69
CA ALA A 69 4.54 -3.52 -11.45
C ALA A 69 3.61 -3.92 -10.27
N PRO A 70 3.11 -5.17 -10.20
CA PRO A 70 2.41 -5.68 -9.02
C PRO A 70 3.16 -5.46 -7.70
N PHE A 71 4.45 -5.80 -7.63
CA PHE A 71 5.24 -5.61 -6.41
C PHE A 71 5.37 -4.12 -6.04
N LEU A 72 5.63 -3.25 -7.01
CA LEU A 72 5.71 -1.81 -6.76
C LEU A 72 4.40 -1.21 -6.26
N ILE A 73 3.24 -1.66 -6.79
CA ILE A 73 1.93 -1.22 -6.32
C ILE A 73 1.70 -1.64 -4.86
N LEU A 74 2.06 -2.87 -4.48
CA LEU A 74 1.98 -3.34 -3.09
C LEU A 74 2.91 -2.53 -2.15
N GLY A 75 4.14 -2.24 -2.60
CA GLY A 75 5.07 -1.40 -1.86
C GLY A 75 4.56 0.04 -1.69
N LEU A 76 3.95 0.60 -2.74
CA LEU A 76 3.35 1.93 -2.71
C LEU A 76 2.17 1.98 -1.74
N TYR A 77 1.27 0.98 -1.76
CA TYR A 77 0.16 0.89 -0.83
C TYR A 77 0.64 0.90 0.63
N ASN A 78 1.63 0.08 0.98
CA ASN A 78 2.22 0.06 2.33
C ASN A 78 2.80 1.42 2.72
N LYS A 79 3.49 2.10 1.80
CA LYS A 79 4.06 3.42 2.05
C LYS A 79 2.98 4.48 2.26
N LEU A 80 1.91 4.47 1.47
CA LEU A 80 0.79 5.41 1.59
C LEU A 80 0.09 5.27 2.94
N VAL A 81 -0.24 4.04 3.35
CA VAL A 81 -0.86 3.74 4.65
C VAL A 81 0.00 4.25 5.82
N LYS A 82 1.32 4.04 5.75
CA LYS A 82 2.24 4.54 6.78
C LYS A 82 2.26 6.07 6.84
N VAL A 83 2.31 6.75 5.69
CA VAL A 83 2.28 8.22 5.64
C VAL A 83 0.99 8.77 6.26
N GLU A 84 -0.17 8.18 5.94
CA GLU A 84 -1.45 8.59 6.52
C GLU A 84 -1.56 8.34 8.04
N GLY A 85 -0.88 7.30 8.54
CA GLY A 85 -0.78 7.04 9.99
C GLY A 85 0.15 7.99 10.75
N HIS A 86 1.24 8.45 10.12
CA HIS A 86 2.18 9.40 10.71
C HIS A 86 1.59 10.82 10.82
N ASP A 87 0.83 11.27 9.81
CA ASP A 87 0.21 12.60 9.77
C ASP A 87 -0.87 12.79 10.87
N LYS A 88 -1.49 11.70 11.32
CA LYS A 88 -2.43 11.68 12.45
C LYS A 88 -1.75 11.78 13.82
N ARG A 89 -0.48 11.36 13.96
CA ARG A 89 0.28 11.47 15.24
C ARG A 89 0.93 12.84 15.43
N ASP A 90 1.35 13.51 14.35
CA ASP A 90 2.00 14.82 14.46
C ASP A 90 1.04 15.98 14.76
N ARG A 91 -0.26 15.85 14.42
CA ARG A 91 -1.30 16.83 14.79
C ARG A 91 -1.84 16.70 16.22
N GLY A 92 -1.22 15.86 17.06
CA GLY A 92 -1.62 15.60 18.45
C GLY A 92 -0.79 16.32 19.52
N ARG A 93 -0.01 17.36 19.16
CA ARG A 93 0.66 18.26 20.10
C ARG A 93 0.12 19.67 20.02
#